data_AF-A0A2X4THU5-F1
#
_entry.id   AF-A0A2X4THU5-F1
#
_cell.length_a   1.000
_cell.length_b   1.000
_cell.length_c   1.000
_cell.angle_alpha   90.00
_cell.angle_beta   90.00
_cell.angle_gamma   90.00
#
_symmetry.space_group_name_H-M   'P 1'
#
loop_
_entity.id
_entity.type
_entity.pdbx_description
1 polymer ?
#
loop_
_entity_poly.entity_id
_entity_poly.type
_entity_poly.pdbx_seq_one_letter_code
_entity_poly.pdbx_strand_id
1 'polypeptide(L)'
;MTWETSHVRHKLKRVLWVPVEGERCIPLAERRVGSPLLWSPNEEEDRQLRLDWEELMDMIVLGQVERITARHGEVLQLRPKAANARALTEAIGARGEPILTLPRGFYLKKKFYAGAAGSPFFIAESITPDAR
;
A
#
# COMPACT_ATOMS: atom_id res chain seq x y z
N MET A 1 15.40 2.35 -7.98
CA MET A 1 14.55 3.19 -7.11
C MET A 1 14.91 2.90 -5.66
N THR A 2 14.94 3.92 -4.78
CA THR A 2 15.18 3.74 -3.33
C THR A 2 13.95 4.17 -2.53
N TRP A 3 13.89 3.83 -1.23
CA TRP A 3 12.81 4.26 -0.34
C TRP A 3 12.62 5.78 -0.35
N GLU A 4 13.72 6.54 -0.30
CA GLU A 4 13.74 8.00 -0.18
C GLU A 4 13.07 8.69 -1.37
N THR A 5 13.18 8.07 -2.55
CA THR A 5 12.66 8.54 -3.85
C THR A 5 11.37 7.84 -4.27
N SER A 6 10.86 6.92 -3.43
CA SER A 6 9.64 6.18 -3.74
C SER A 6 8.38 7.06 -3.67
N HIS A 7 7.42 6.77 -4.54
CA HIS A 7 6.11 7.40 -4.48
C HIS A 7 5.34 7.04 -3.20
N VAL A 8 5.52 5.82 -2.67
CA VAL A 8 4.92 5.40 -1.39
C VAL A 8 5.30 6.38 -0.29
N ARG A 9 6.60 6.65 -0.12
CA ARG A 9 7.11 7.63 0.85
C ARG A 9 6.60 9.03 0.56
N HIS A 10 6.59 9.45 -0.71
CA HIS A 10 6.08 10.77 -1.09
C HIS A 10 4.62 10.97 -0.69
N LYS A 11 3.75 9.97 -0.93
CA LYS A 11 2.33 9.98 -0.54
C LYS A 11 2.14 9.95 0.97
N LEU A 12 3.03 9.29 1.70
CA LEU A 12 2.93 9.14 3.16
C LEU A 12 3.59 10.26 3.96
N LYS A 13 4.39 11.12 3.33
CA LYS A 13 5.15 12.18 4.01
C LYS A 13 4.28 13.07 4.91
N ARG A 14 3.06 13.40 4.48
CA ARG A 14 2.10 14.20 5.24
C ARG A 14 0.69 13.82 4.81
N VAL A 15 -0.11 13.29 5.73
CA VAL A 15 -1.46 12.80 5.43
C VAL A 15 -2.46 13.45 6.38
N LEU A 16 -3.55 13.99 5.83
CA LEU A 16 -4.71 14.41 6.59
C LEU A 16 -5.71 13.26 6.63
N TRP A 17 -5.80 12.59 7.76
CA TRP A 17 -6.78 11.54 8.00
C TRP A 17 -8.13 12.15 8.34
N VAL A 18 -9.19 11.68 7.68
CA VAL A 18 -10.57 12.08 7.95
C VAL A 18 -11.36 10.82 8.29
N PRO A 19 -11.58 10.51 9.58
CA PRO A 19 -12.30 9.31 9.98
C PRO A 19 -13.79 9.42 9.62
N VAL A 20 -14.37 8.31 9.18
CA VAL A 20 -15.81 8.19 8.84
C VAL A 20 -16.34 6.91 9.47
N GLU A 21 -17.57 6.96 10.00
CA GLU A 21 -18.24 5.77 10.55
C GLU A 21 -18.32 4.63 9.52
N GLY A 22 -17.93 3.44 9.97
CA GLY A 22 -17.75 2.26 9.12
C GLY A 22 -18.75 1.14 9.40
N GLU A 23 -19.54 1.27 10.47
CA GLU A 23 -20.49 0.28 10.92
C GLU A 23 -21.50 -0.04 9.83
N ARG A 24 -21.69 -1.32 9.55
CA ARG A 24 -22.63 -1.78 8.51
C ARG A 24 -24.09 -1.56 8.91
N CYS A 25 -24.38 -1.41 10.20
CA CYS A 25 -25.72 -1.12 10.71
C CYS A 25 -26.14 0.34 10.54
N ILE A 26 -25.21 1.27 10.27
CA ILE A 26 -25.51 2.69 10.07
C ILE A 26 -25.71 2.95 8.57
N PRO A 27 -26.88 3.45 8.14
CA PRO A 27 -27.13 3.86 6.75
C PRO A 27 -26.06 4.84 6.25
N LEU A 28 -25.64 4.73 4.99
CA LEU A 28 -24.56 5.55 4.44
C LEU A 28 -24.81 7.07 4.62
N ALA A 29 -26.07 7.51 4.45
CA ALA A 29 -26.45 8.90 4.59
C ALA A 29 -26.42 9.43 6.03
N GLU A 30 -26.40 8.54 7.03
CA GLU A 30 -26.42 8.88 8.45
C GLU A 30 -25.04 8.81 9.10
N ARG A 31 -24.03 8.32 8.37
CA ARG A 31 -22.67 8.18 8.88
C ARG A 31 -22.04 9.53 9.16
N ARG A 32 -21.37 9.62 10.30
CA ARG A 32 -20.68 10.82 10.75
C ARG A 32 -19.23 10.85 10.27
N VAL A 33 -18.76 12.06 10.02
CA VAL A 33 -17.35 12.37 9.81
C VAL A 33 -16.78 12.80 11.17
N GLY A 34 -15.71 12.14 11.61
CA GLY A 34 -15.03 12.50 12.85
C GLY A 34 -13.99 13.60 12.66
N SER A 35 -13.31 13.97 13.74
CA SER A 35 -12.28 15.01 13.72
C SER A 35 -11.09 14.60 12.85
N PRO A 36 -10.62 15.48 11.94
CA PRO A 36 -9.48 15.16 11.11
C PRO A 36 -8.18 15.15 11.93
N LEU A 37 -7.24 14.30 11.54
CA LEU A 37 -5.91 14.19 12.15
C LEU A 37 -4.84 14.41 11.08
N LEU A 38 -3.99 15.41 11.28
CA LEU A 38 -2.81 15.62 10.44
C LEU A 38 -1.66 14.78 10.98
N TRP A 39 -1.17 13.84 10.18
CA TRP A 39 -0.14 12.87 10.54
C TRP A 39 1.07 12.95 9.60
N SER A 40 2.24 12.68 10.16
CA SER A 40 3.47 12.36 9.45
C SER A 40 4.11 11.17 10.16
N PRO A 41 4.79 10.27 9.43
CA PRO A 41 5.50 9.18 10.05
C PRO A 41 6.60 9.73 10.97
N ASN A 42 6.67 9.20 12.18
CA ASN A 42 7.86 9.36 13.03
C ASN A 42 9.02 8.49 12.52
N GLU A 43 10.19 8.58 13.15
CA GLU A 43 11.39 7.84 12.71
C GLU A 43 11.20 6.33 12.70
N GLU A 44 10.52 5.78 13.69
CA GLU A 44 10.25 4.35 13.79
C GLU A 44 9.22 3.89 12.74
N GLU A 45 8.17 4.68 12.53
CA GLU A 45 7.18 4.43 11.48
C GLU A 45 7.79 4.48 10.08
N ASP A 46 8.63 5.48 9.77
CA ASP A 46 9.34 5.57 8.48
C ASP A 46 10.27 4.38 8.28
N ARG A 47 10.99 3.95 9.34
CA ARG A 47 11.84 2.76 9.30
C ARG A 47 11.05 1.48 9.02
N GLN A 48 9.90 1.29 9.66
CA GLN A 48 9.04 0.13 9.43
C GLN A 48 8.50 0.12 8.00
N LEU A 49 8.01 1.26 7.51
CA LEU A 49 7.53 1.40 6.15
C LEU A 49 8.63 1.12 5.11
N ARG A 50 9.84 1.62 5.38
CA ARG A 50 11.02 1.37 4.54
C ARG A 50 11.33 -0.11 4.44
N LEU A 51 11.44 -0.82 5.57
CA LEU A 51 11.81 -2.23 5.59
C LEU A 51 10.84 -3.08 4.77
N ASP A 52 9.54 -2.89 4.97
CA ASP A 52 8.53 -3.63 4.21
C ASP A 52 8.53 -3.26 2.73
N TRP A 53 8.75 -1.98 2.42
CA TRP A 53 8.83 -1.54 1.03
C TRP A 53 10.03 -2.17 0.32
N GLU A 54 11.20 -2.17 0.96
CA GLU A 54 12.42 -2.80 0.43
C GLU A 54 12.20 -4.30 0.21
N GLU A 55 11.64 -5.03 1.19
CA GLU A 55 11.31 -6.47 1.06
C GLU A 55 10.36 -6.73 -0.13
N LEU A 56 9.27 -5.96 -0.23
CA LEU A 56 8.28 -6.13 -1.29
C LEU A 56 8.87 -5.79 -2.67
N MET A 57 9.71 -4.76 -2.75
CA MET A 57 10.39 -4.37 -3.99
C MET A 57 11.40 -5.42 -4.43
N ASP A 58 12.17 -6.02 -3.53
CA ASP A 58 13.08 -7.12 -3.86
C ASP A 58 12.33 -8.30 -4.48
N MET A 59 11.18 -8.68 -3.91
CA MET A 59 10.34 -9.73 -4.49
C MET A 59 9.81 -9.37 -5.89
N ILE A 60 9.48 -8.09 -6.14
CA ILE A 60 9.03 -7.62 -7.45
C ILE A 60 10.16 -7.70 -8.47
N VAL A 61 11.34 -7.18 -8.12
CA VAL A 61 12.52 -7.14 -9.01
C VAL A 61 13.01 -8.54 -9.34
N LEU A 62 12.95 -9.47 -8.39
CA LEU A 62 13.29 -10.89 -8.58
C LEU A 62 12.21 -11.68 -9.35
N GLY A 63 11.15 -11.00 -9.82
CA GLY A 63 10.04 -11.61 -10.54
C GLY A 63 9.20 -12.60 -9.73
N GLN A 64 9.26 -12.48 -8.39
CA GLN A 64 8.50 -13.29 -7.45
C GLN A 64 7.15 -12.66 -7.10
N VAL A 65 6.66 -11.77 -7.96
CA VAL A 65 5.48 -10.94 -7.69
C VAL A 65 4.21 -11.77 -7.44
N GLU A 66 4.09 -12.95 -8.05
CA GLU A 66 2.98 -13.88 -7.83
C GLU A 66 3.03 -14.60 -6.48
N ARG A 67 4.21 -14.68 -5.84
CA ARG A 67 4.37 -15.24 -4.49
C ARG A 67 3.99 -14.26 -3.40
N ILE A 68 3.84 -12.97 -3.72
CA ILE A 68 3.49 -11.93 -2.76
C ILE A 68 2.03 -12.12 -2.32
N THR A 69 1.87 -12.56 -1.07
CA THR A 69 0.58 -12.64 -0.37
C THR A 69 0.43 -11.50 0.65
N ALA A 70 -0.80 -11.30 1.14
CA ALA A 70 -1.11 -10.33 2.21
C ALA A 70 -0.38 -10.57 3.55
N ARG A 71 0.34 -11.69 3.69
CA ARG A 71 1.15 -12.00 4.88
C ARG A 71 2.48 -11.26 4.89
N HIS A 72 3.05 -10.95 3.72
CA HIS A 72 4.32 -10.20 3.62
C HIS A 72 4.18 -8.77 4.14
N GLY A 73 5.29 -8.25 4.66
CA GLY A 73 5.41 -6.96 5.35
C GLY A 73 4.73 -6.93 6.72
N GLU A 74 5.22 -6.12 7.63
CA GLU A 74 4.64 -5.94 8.95
C GLU A 74 3.57 -4.84 8.92
N VAL A 75 3.87 -3.68 8.38
CA VAL A 75 3.01 -2.48 8.35
C VAL A 75 2.51 -2.12 6.96
N LEU A 76 3.24 -2.51 5.92
CA LEU A 76 2.91 -2.29 4.51
C LEU A 76 2.68 -3.65 3.84
N GLN A 77 1.77 -3.71 2.86
CA GLN A 77 1.52 -4.93 2.08
C GLN A 77 1.21 -4.58 0.65
N LEU A 78 1.41 -5.58 -0.22
CA LEU A 78 1.00 -5.50 -1.61
C LEU A 78 -0.28 -6.30 -1.84
N ARG A 79 -1.26 -5.70 -2.52
CA ARG A 79 -2.53 -6.38 -2.87
C ARG A 79 -2.91 -6.08 -4.32
N PRO A 80 -3.68 -6.96 -4.97
CA PRO A 80 -4.28 -6.64 -6.26
C PRO A 80 -5.07 -5.32 -6.18
N LYS A 81 -4.89 -4.48 -7.19
CA LYS A 81 -5.50 -3.16 -7.34
C LYS A 81 -6.05 -3.03 -8.77
N ALA A 82 -6.98 -3.91 -9.13
CA ALA A 82 -7.66 -3.87 -10.41
C ALA A 82 -9.14 -3.59 -10.21
N ALA A 83 -9.71 -2.68 -11.01
CA ALA A 83 -11.17 -2.49 -11.06
C ALA A 83 -11.86 -3.79 -11.49
N ASN A 84 -11.26 -4.49 -12.47
CA ASN A 84 -11.72 -5.75 -13.03
C ASN A 84 -10.51 -6.65 -13.34
N ALA A 85 -10.64 -7.98 -13.35
CA ALA A 85 -9.55 -8.95 -13.61
C ALA A 85 -8.92 -8.88 -15.03
N ARG A 86 -9.34 -7.91 -15.86
CA ARG A 86 -8.86 -7.70 -17.25
C ARG A 86 -7.80 -6.60 -17.37
N ALA A 87 -7.61 -5.78 -16.35
CA ALA A 87 -6.52 -4.82 -16.34
C ALA A 87 -5.23 -5.60 -16.03
N LEU A 88 -4.38 -5.79 -17.03
CA LEU A 88 -3.06 -6.38 -16.87
C LEU A 88 -2.01 -5.29 -17.02
N THR A 89 -0.97 -5.34 -16.20
CA THR A 89 0.24 -4.50 -16.30
C THR A 89 1.44 -5.38 -16.58
N GLU A 90 2.44 -4.82 -17.26
CA GLU A 90 3.74 -5.46 -17.43
C GLU A 90 4.45 -5.61 -16.08
N ALA A 91 5.14 -6.72 -15.90
CA ALA A 91 6.01 -7.02 -14.77
C ALA A 91 7.13 -7.99 -15.22
N ILE A 92 8.04 -8.32 -14.31
CA ILE A 92 9.13 -9.27 -14.55
C ILE A 92 8.74 -10.63 -13.96
N GLY A 93 8.93 -11.70 -14.72
CA GLY A 93 8.73 -13.09 -14.31
C GLY A 93 9.97 -13.69 -13.66
N ALA A 94 9.81 -14.89 -13.09
CA ALA A 94 10.86 -15.54 -12.28
C ALA A 94 12.16 -15.86 -13.06
N ARG A 95 12.16 -15.82 -14.39
CA ARG A 95 13.33 -16.02 -15.25
C ARG A 95 13.76 -14.72 -15.94
N GLY A 96 13.26 -13.57 -15.49
CA GLY A 96 13.54 -12.27 -16.09
C GLY A 96 12.71 -11.98 -17.35
N GLU A 97 11.74 -12.83 -17.69
CA GLU A 97 10.87 -12.62 -18.83
C GLU A 97 9.80 -11.53 -18.55
N PRO A 98 9.43 -10.69 -19.52
CA PRO A 98 8.26 -9.83 -19.36
C PRO A 98 6.99 -10.69 -19.20
N ILE A 99 6.23 -10.44 -18.14
CA ILE A 99 4.93 -11.07 -17.88
C ILE A 99 3.84 -10.02 -17.76
N LEU A 100 2.60 -10.44 -18.01
CA LEU A 100 1.42 -9.66 -17.69
C LEU A 100 0.85 -10.14 -16.35
N THR A 101 0.72 -9.23 -15.40
CA THR A 101 0.13 -9.51 -14.09
C THR A 101 -0.98 -8.51 -13.77
N LEU A 102 -1.87 -8.85 -12.84
CA LEU A 102 -2.80 -7.87 -12.28
C LEU A 102 -2.01 -6.70 -11.67
N PRO A 103 -2.45 -5.45 -11.89
CA PRO A 103 -1.87 -4.29 -11.22
C PRO A 103 -2.00 -4.51 -9.73
N ARG A 104 -0.89 -4.31 -9.03
CA ARG A 104 -0.82 -4.41 -7.58
C ARG A 104 -0.58 -3.01 -7.01
N GLY A 105 -0.98 -2.83 -5.76
CA GLY A 105 -0.75 -1.60 -5.04
C GLY A 105 -0.40 -1.82 -3.60
N PHE A 106 0.27 -0.83 -3.02
CA PHE A 106 0.64 -0.81 -1.63
C PHE A 106 -0.53 -0.40 -0.74
N TYR A 107 -0.69 -1.08 0.38
CA TYR A 107 -1.71 -0.82 1.38
C TYR A 107 -1.09 -0.85 2.77
N LEU A 108 -1.49 0.06 3.65
CA LEU A 108 -1.11 -0.03 5.06
C LEU A 108 -1.95 -1.09 5.78
N LYS A 109 -1.31 -1.87 6.65
CA LYS A 109 -1.99 -2.86 7.50
C LYS A 109 -2.68 -2.16 8.66
N LYS A 110 -3.79 -2.74 9.13
CA LYS A 110 -4.58 -2.20 10.25
C LYS A 110 -3.74 -1.91 11.50
N LYS A 111 -2.74 -2.76 11.78
CA LYS A 111 -1.92 -2.63 12.98
C LYS A 111 -0.98 -1.42 12.96
N PHE A 112 -0.60 -0.92 11.78
CA PHE A 112 0.16 0.33 11.67
C PHE A 112 -0.64 1.52 12.22
N TYR A 113 -1.96 1.51 12.00
CA TYR A 113 -2.86 2.56 12.44
C TYR A 113 -3.20 2.51 13.92
N ALA A 114 -3.03 1.37 14.60
CA ALA A 114 -3.36 1.25 16.02
C ALA A 114 -2.52 2.18 16.91
N GLY A 115 -1.36 2.66 16.42
CA GLY A 115 -0.56 3.71 17.07
C GLY A 115 -0.88 5.15 16.64
N ALA A 116 -1.50 5.35 15.46
CA ALA A 116 -1.61 6.67 14.82
C ALA A 116 -3.04 7.24 14.72
N ALA A 117 -4.07 6.43 14.46
CA ALA A 117 -5.49 6.81 14.44
C ALA A 117 -6.33 5.56 14.19
N GLY A 118 -7.26 5.24 15.10
CA GLY A 118 -7.95 3.94 15.21
C GLY A 118 -8.91 3.51 14.08
N SER A 119 -8.53 3.52 12.79
CA SER A 119 -9.27 2.82 11.73
C SER A 119 -8.39 2.51 10.50
N PRO A 120 -8.61 1.39 9.76
CA PRO A 120 -7.77 1.01 8.63
C PRO A 120 -8.09 1.76 7.32
N PHE A 121 -7.06 2.19 6.58
CA PHE A 121 -7.19 2.91 5.31
C PHE A 121 -6.37 2.31 4.15
N PHE A 122 -6.70 2.71 2.93
CA PHE A 122 -6.11 2.25 1.67
C PHE A 122 -5.14 3.30 1.10
N ILE A 123 -3.95 2.88 0.67
CA ILE A 123 -3.10 3.70 -0.21
C ILE A 123 -3.29 3.21 -1.63
N ALA A 124 -3.34 4.14 -2.57
CA ALA A 124 -3.45 3.83 -3.98
C ALA A 124 -2.14 4.16 -4.69
N GLU A 125 -1.38 3.11 -4.99
CA GLU A 125 -0.35 3.14 -5.99
C GLU A 125 -0.49 1.92 -6.90
N SER A 126 -0.28 2.10 -8.20
CA SER A 126 -0.12 1.01 -9.15
C SER A 126 1.37 0.77 -9.32
N ILE A 127 1.83 -0.48 -9.16
CA ILE A 127 3.16 -0.86 -9.63
C ILE A 127 3.14 -0.75 -11.15
N THR A 128 3.68 0.33 -11.68
CA THR A 128 4.09 0.42 -13.09
C THR A 128 5.57 0.07 -13.17
N PRO A 129 5.98 -0.72 -14.16
CA PRO A 129 7.39 -1.06 -14.35
C PRO A 129 8.10 0.11 -15.04
N ASP A 130 8.24 1.25 -14.36
CA ASP A 130 9.31 2.18 -14.71
C ASP A 130 10.58 1.75 -13.99
N ALA A 131 11.08 0.59 -14.43
CA ALA A 131 12.48 0.25 -14.38
C ALA A 131 13.11 0.79 -15.69
N ARG A 132 13.30 2.09 -15.76
CA ARG A 132 14.22 2.75 -16.68
C ARG A 132 15.09 3.71 -15.90
#